data_AF-A0A6G0VLZ7-F1
#
_entry.id   AF-A0A6G0VLZ7-F1
#
_cell.length_a   1.000
_cell.length_b   1.000
_cell.length_c   1.000
_cell.angle_alpha   90.00
_cell.angle_beta   90.00
_cell.angle_gamma   90.00
#
_symmetry.space_group_name_H-M   'P 1'
#
loop_
_entity.id
_entity.type
_entity.pdbx_description
1 polymer ?
#
loop_
_entity_poly.entity_id
_entity_poly.type
_entity_poly.pdbx_seq_one_letter_code
_entity_poly.pdbx_strand_id
1 'polypeptide(L)'
;ESSIVKNRCLFEVLKNNSFILTSSTYESRNAIIAYITHRLGEKSNLEGNEEFDKCIQNKVEGFSSTLKKKWLDSNRCLTKFLKKNDNWLDLEFKIPLLKKCEELYEPSTSSGRPCKSFLESSDRSKRRQIKNLREITSSNELICAAKSTLYVEGKRAAADLVSQATEYSPQRAIKIRKLYKNEVKNKYTSYTDDEAVAFIIDTHMTKNAYHKTRLGAKKHGADIYPSYDRVRLAKYRCYPENIIISEISASVPLQNLLDHTIKRLWETLDFDDTIDYAEEYSELKFICKWGCDGSSGHSEYHQSFHNIESDDTEYRSNAITDSSIVLFCIVPLRLTGVIKVSNT
;
A
#
# COMPACT_ATOMS: atom_id res chain seq x y z
N GLU A 1 -27.32 -59.15 19.16
CA GLU A 1 -26.04 -58.70 18.57
C GLU A 1 -25.92 -57.18 18.64
N SER A 2 -24.71 -56.67 18.84
CA SER A 2 -24.43 -55.26 19.13
C SER A 2 -24.90 -54.32 18.01
N SER A 3 -25.84 -53.41 18.30
CA SER A 3 -26.44 -52.46 17.33
C SER A 3 -25.50 -51.30 17.03
N ILE A 4 -24.37 -51.60 16.38
CA ILE A 4 -23.37 -50.62 15.97
C ILE A 4 -23.76 -50.11 14.58
N VAL A 5 -24.17 -48.85 14.48
CA VAL A 5 -24.38 -48.19 13.18
C VAL A 5 -23.01 -47.79 12.63
N LYS A 6 -22.56 -48.43 11.55
CA LYS A 6 -21.33 -48.03 10.83
C LYS A 6 -21.62 -46.96 9.79
N ASN A 7 -20.61 -46.16 9.45
CA ASN A 7 -20.67 -45.20 8.34
C ASN A 7 -21.07 -45.88 7.01
N ARG A 8 -20.66 -47.13 6.80
CA ARG A 8 -21.05 -47.96 5.64
C ARG A 8 -22.57 -48.13 5.52
N CYS A 9 -23.26 -48.33 6.64
CA CYS A 9 -24.72 -48.48 6.63
C CYS A 9 -25.40 -47.19 6.15
N LEU A 10 -24.94 -46.03 6.64
CA LEU A 10 -25.47 -44.73 6.23
C LEU A 10 -25.16 -44.42 4.76
N PHE A 11 -23.99 -44.84 4.28
CA PHE A 11 -23.62 -44.72 2.87
C PHE A 11 -24.51 -45.57 1.95
N GLU A 12 -24.82 -46.83 2.32
CA GLU A 12 -25.71 -47.67 1.52
C GLU A 12 -27.16 -47.13 1.51
N VAL A 13 -27.64 -46.51 2.60
CA VAL A 13 -28.95 -45.81 2.60
C VAL A 13 -28.97 -44.70 1.55
N LEU A 14 -27.92 -43.89 1.47
CA LEU A 14 -27.83 -42.84 0.45
C LEU A 14 -27.69 -43.41 -0.96
N LYS A 15 -26.95 -44.52 -1.13
CA LYS A 15 -26.77 -45.18 -2.42
C LYS A 15 -28.07 -45.78 -2.95
N ASN A 16 -28.81 -46.49 -2.12
CA ASN A 16 -30.06 -47.14 -2.50
C ASN A 16 -31.16 -46.13 -2.85
N ASN A 17 -31.15 -44.96 -2.22
CA ASN A 17 -32.07 -43.86 -2.54
C ASN A 17 -31.53 -42.88 -3.60
N SER A 18 -30.45 -43.23 -4.31
CA SER A 18 -29.82 -42.38 -5.35
C SER A 18 -29.35 -41.00 -4.87
N PHE A 19 -29.11 -40.82 -3.57
CA PHE A 19 -28.71 -39.57 -2.95
C PHE A 19 -27.18 -39.35 -2.87
N ILE A 20 -26.35 -40.13 -3.57
CA ILE A 20 -24.90 -39.96 -3.51
C ILE A 20 -24.47 -38.56 -3.98
N LEU A 21 -25.07 -38.08 -5.08
CA LEU A 21 -24.80 -36.75 -5.64
C LEU A 21 -25.44 -35.61 -4.85
N THR A 22 -26.49 -35.92 -4.07
CA THR A 22 -27.27 -34.98 -3.26
C THR A 22 -27.15 -35.27 -1.77
N SER A 23 -26.04 -35.86 -1.32
CA SER A 23 -25.84 -36.36 0.04
C SER A 23 -25.89 -35.29 1.15
N SER A 24 -25.97 -34.02 0.78
CA SER A 24 -26.11 -32.87 1.67
C SER A 24 -27.48 -32.19 1.63
N THR A 25 -28.45 -32.67 0.84
CA THR A 25 -29.81 -32.07 0.78
C THR A 25 -30.65 -32.49 1.99
N TYR A 26 -31.72 -31.75 2.25
CA TYR A 26 -32.65 -32.01 3.34
C TYR A 26 -33.23 -33.43 3.28
N GLU A 27 -33.62 -33.88 2.09
CA GLU A 27 -34.21 -35.21 1.84
C GLU A 27 -33.21 -36.33 2.16
N SER A 28 -31.95 -36.16 1.72
CA SER A 28 -30.89 -37.14 1.98
C SER A 28 -30.56 -37.28 3.47
N ARG A 29 -30.55 -36.14 4.20
CA ARG A 29 -30.31 -36.11 5.64
C ARG A 29 -31.47 -36.72 6.41
N ASN A 30 -32.71 -36.45 5.99
CA ASN A 30 -33.90 -37.06 6.58
C ASN A 30 -33.96 -38.57 6.38
N ALA A 31 -33.53 -39.08 5.22
CA ALA A 31 -33.44 -40.53 4.99
C ALA A 31 -32.43 -41.20 5.95
N ILE A 32 -31.29 -40.55 6.20
CA ILE A 32 -30.30 -41.02 7.19
C ILE A 32 -30.88 -40.96 8.60
N ILE A 33 -31.52 -39.86 8.97
CA ILE A 33 -32.14 -39.69 10.30
C ILE A 33 -33.21 -40.76 10.51
N ALA A 34 -34.12 -40.97 9.54
CA ALA A 34 -35.14 -42.01 9.60
C ALA A 34 -34.55 -43.41 9.78
N TYR A 35 -33.46 -43.73 9.07
CA TYR A 35 -32.75 -45.01 9.23
C TYR A 35 -32.14 -45.17 10.63
N ILE A 36 -31.51 -44.12 11.15
CA ILE A 36 -30.92 -44.10 12.50
C ILE A 36 -32.03 -44.23 13.56
N THR A 37 -33.12 -43.49 13.42
CA THR A 37 -34.27 -43.51 14.34
C THR A 37 -34.98 -44.86 14.29
N HIS A 38 -35.13 -45.51 13.14
CA HIS A 38 -35.68 -46.87 13.06
C HIS A 38 -34.75 -47.91 13.70
N ARG A 39 -33.42 -47.77 13.54
CA ARG A 39 -32.42 -48.71 14.11
C ARG A 39 -32.21 -48.54 15.61
N LEU A 40 -32.48 -47.34 16.15
CA LEU A 40 -32.36 -47.03 17.58
C LEU A 40 -33.72 -47.07 18.30
N GLY A 41 -34.81 -46.80 17.59
CA GLY A 41 -36.17 -46.69 18.12
C GLY A 41 -36.78 -48.01 18.60
N GLU A 42 -36.27 -49.16 18.18
CA GLU A 42 -36.65 -50.45 18.79
C GLU A 42 -36.14 -50.63 20.23
N LYS A 43 -35.33 -49.71 20.78
CA LYS A 43 -34.70 -49.85 22.11
C LYS A 43 -34.88 -48.70 23.09
N SER A 44 -35.56 -47.63 22.73
CA SER A 44 -35.78 -46.54 23.69
C SER A 44 -37.02 -45.74 23.35
N ASN A 45 -37.99 -45.74 24.28
CA ASN A 45 -39.09 -44.77 24.36
C ASN A 45 -38.50 -43.36 24.56
N LEU A 46 -37.94 -42.77 23.50
CA LEU A 46 -37.36 -41.43 23.45
C LEU A 46 -37.94 -40.65 22.28
N GLU A 47 -39.24 -40.79 22.04
CA GLU A 47 -39.98 -39.80 21.26
C GLU A 47 -40.08 -38.51 22.10
N GLY A 48 -39.52 -37.40 21.59
CA GLY A 48 -39.80 -36.05 22.10
C GLY A 48 -38.70 -35.32 22.88
N ASN A 49 -37.42 -35.71 22.78
CA ASN A 49 -36.34 -34.92 23.39
C ASN A 49 -35.63 -34.03 22.35
N GLU A 50 -35.99 -32.74 22.31
CA GLU A 50 -35.45 -31.76 21.33
C GLU A 50 -33.91 -31.68 21.31
N GLU A 51 -33.25 -31.90 22.45
CA GLU A 51 -31.78 -31.88 22.52
C GLU A 51 -31.14 -33.08 21.83
N PHE A 52 -31.79 -34.25 21.90
CA PHE A 52 -31.32 -35.46 21.25
C PHE A 52 -31.48 -35.36 19.73
N ASP A 53 -32.62 -34.86 19.27
CA ASP A 53 -32.89 -34.63 17.84
C ASP A 53 -31.89 -33.64 17.24
N LYS A 54 -31.60 -32.55 17.95
CA LYS A 54 -30.59 -31.57 17.53
C LYS A 54 -29.18 -32.17 17.49
N CYS A 55 -28.84 -33.05 18.43
CA CYS A 55 -27.55 -33.75 18.43
C CYS A 55 -27.42 -34.69 17.22
N ILE A 56 -28.47 -35.47 16.90
CA ILE A 56 -28.48 -36.34 15.72
C ILE A 56 -28.35 -35.51 14.44
N GLN A 57 -29.13 -34.44 14.30
CA GLN A 57 -29.07 -33.56 13.13
C GLN A 57 -27.66 -33.03 12.87
N ASN A 58 -26.99 -32.50 13.90
CA ASN A 58 -25.62 -31.99 13.79
C ASN A 58 -24.62 -33.09 13.38
N LYS A 59 -24.77 -34.31 13.89
CA LYS A 59 -23.90 -35.44 13.54
C LYS A 59 -24.12 -35.93 12.11
N VAL A 60 -25.38 -36.00 11.66
CA VAL A 60 -25.74 -36.35 10.28
C VAL A 60 -25.22 -35.29 9.31
N GLU A 61 -25.33 -34.01 9.65
CA GLU A 61 -24.76 -32.92 8.85
C GLU A 61 -23.23 -33.03 8.71
N GLY A 62 -22.54 -33.35 9.80
CA GLY A 62 -21.09 -33.60 9.79
C GLY A 62 -20.71 -34.80 8.90
N PHE A 63 -21.49 -35.89 8.97
CA PHE A 63 -21.30 -37.06 8.12
C PHE A 63 -21.51 -36.73 6.63
N SER A 64 -22.64 -36.11 6.28
CA SER A 64 -22.96 -35.69 4.91
C SER A 64 -21.88 -34.80 4.31
N SER A 65 -21.38 -33.84 5.09
CA SER A 65 -20.30 -32.93 4.65
C SER A 65 -18.99 -33.68 4.39
N THR A 66 -18.65 -34.62 5.27
CA THR A 66 -17.45 -35.46 5.15
C THR A 66 -17.56 -36.41 3.95
N LEU A 67 -18.74 -37.00 3.75
CA LEU A 67 -19.02 -37.89 2.63
C LEU A 67 -18.88 -37.14 1.30
N LYS A 68 -19.48 -35.96 1.17
CA LYS A 68 -19.39 -35.12 -0.04
C LYS A 68 -17.94 -34.80 -0.39
N LYS A 69 -17.12 -34.43 0.61
CA LYS A 69 -15.69 -34.18 0.41
C LYS A 69 -14.95 -35.44 -0.08
N LYS A 70 -15.12 -36.57 0.61
CA LYS A 70 -14.48 -37.84 0.24
C LYS A 70 -14.92 -38.37 -1.13
N TRP A 71 -16.16 -38.12 -1.53
CA TRP A 71 -16.69 -38.45 -2.85
C TRP A 71 -16.03 -37.63 -3.96
N LEU A 72 -15.86 -36.31 -3.74
CA LEU A 72 -15.11 -35.44 -4.64
C LEU A 72 -13.64 -35.86 -4.75
N ASP A 73 -12.98 -36.14 -3.62
CA ASP A 73 -11.57 -36.59 -3.56
C ASP A 73 -11.33 -37.97 -4.19
N SER A 74 -12.40 -38.68 -4.55
CA SER A 74 -12.37 -39.97 -5.23
C SER A 74 -12.79 -39.86 -6.71
N ASN A 75 -12.80 -38.63 -7.25
CA ASN A 75 -13.22 -38.29 -8.61
C ASN A 75 -14.63 -38.80 -8.94
N ARG A 76 -15.54 -38.79 -7.95
CA ARG A 76 -16.94 -39.25 -8.09
C ARG A 76 -17.06 -40.68 -8.64
N CYS A 77 -16.04 -41.50 -8.43
CA CYS A 77 -15.98 -42.88 -8.91
C CYS A 77 -16.17 -43.84 -7.74
N LEU A 78 -17.20 -44.68 -7.81
CA LEU A 78 -17.60 -45.57 -6.71
C LEU A 78 -16.50 -46.55 -6.30
N THR A 79 -15.84 -47.19 -7.27
CA THR A 79 -14.77 -48.17 -7.01
C THR A 79 -13.57 -47.53 -6.33
N LYS A 80 -13.18 -46.32 -6.77
CA LYS A 80 -12.11 -45.52 -6.15
C LYS A 80 -12.49 -45.08 -4.74
N PHE A 81 -13.75 -44.66 -4.54
CA PHE A 81 -14.24 -44.21 -3.25
C PHE A 81 -14.20 -45.33 -2.20
N LEU A 82 -14.74 -46.51 -2.54
CA LEU A 82 -14.76 -47.67 -1.64
C LEU A 82 -13.34 -48.08 -1.26
N LYS A 83 -12.43 -48.20 -2.24
CA LYS A 83 -11.04 -48.61 -1.98
C LYS A 83 -10.28 -47.60 -1.12
N LYS A 84 -10.49 -46.30 -1.34
CA LYS A 84 -9.74 -45.23 -0.64
C LYS A 84 -10.29 -44.92 0.76
N ASN A 85 -11.58 -45.15 1.00
CA ASN A 85 -12.25 -44.77 2.25
C ASN A 85 -12.78 -45.96 3.06
N ASP A 86 -12.34 -47.18 2.76
CA ASP A 86 -12.80 -48.41 3.40
C ASP A 86 -12.71 -48.35 4.94
N ASN A 87 -11.53 -47.96 5.45
CA ASN A 87 -11.29 -47.75 6.88
C ASN A 87 -12.26 -46.74 7.51
N TRP A 88 -12.66 -45.69 6.78
CA TRP A 88 -13.59 -44.68 7.27
C TRP A 88 -15.05 -45.16 7.24
N LEU A 89 -15.41 -45.98 6.26
CA LEU A 89 -16.73 -46.61 6.16
C LEU A 89 -16.96 -47.63 7.27
N ASP A 90 -15.89 -48.29 7.73
CA ASP A 90 -15.97 -49.28 8.81
C ASP A 90 -15.97 -48.68 10.22
N LEU A 91 -15.73 -47.37 10.34
CA LEU A 91 -15.87 -46.66 11.61
C LEU A 91 -17.32 -46.67 12.11
N GLU A 92 -17.45 -46.79 13.42
CA GLU A 92 -18.72 -46.63 14.13
C GLU A 92 -19.19 -45.17 14.12
N PHE A 93 -20.44 -44.98 13.74
CA PHE A 93 -21.15 -43.71 13.84
C PHE A 93 -21.61 -43.50 15.29
N LYS A 94 -20.73 -42.88 16.09
CA LYS A 94 -20.97 -42.66 17.52
C LYS A 94 -22.06 -41.62 17.76
N ILE A 95 -23.19 -42.07 18.29
CA ILE A 95 -24.27 -41.22 18.83
C ILE A 95 -24.17 -41.27 20.36
N PRO A 96 -24.00 -40.12 21.04
CA PRO A 96 -23.98 -40.11 22.51
C PRO A 96 -25.33 -40.59 23.05
N LEU A 97 -25.34 -41.72 23.76
CA LEU A 97 -26.48 -42.10 24.59
C LEU A 97 -26.42 -41.25 25.86
N LEU A 98 -27.47 -40.47 26.13
CA LEU A 98 -27.58 -39.68 27.36
C LEU A 98 -27.52 -40.64 28.57
N LYS A 99 -26.39 -40.64 29.28
CA LYS A 99 -26.40 -41.03 30.70
C LYS A 99 -27.05 -39.87 31.45
N LYS A 100 -28.15 -40.14 32.18
CA LYS A 100 -28.65 -39.23 33.21
C LYS A 100 -27.51 -39.03 34.21
N CYS A 101 -26.97 -37.81 34.31
CA CYS A 101 -26.06 -37.45 35.38
C CYS A 101 -26.88 -36.86 36.52
N GLU A 102 -26.92 -37.59 37.64
CA GLU A 102 -27.11 -36.98 38.95
C GLU A 102 -25.88 -36.16 39.32
N GLU A 103 -26.15 -35.11 40.07
CA GLU A 103 -25.27 -34.03 40.50
C GLU A 103 -23.99 -34.55 41.16
N LEU A 104 -22.88 -33.82 40.96
CA LEU A 104 -21.87 -33.54 41.99
C LEU A 104 -20.95 -32.43 41.44
N TYR A 105 -20.97 -31.28 42.12
CA TYR A 105 -20.05 -30.17 41.90
C TYR A 105 -18.66 -30.53 42.43
N GLU A 106 -17.66 -30.59 41.55
CA GLU A 106 -16.27 -30.26 41.91
C GLU A 106 -15.66 -29.34 40.83
N PRO A 107 -14.82 -28.36 41.22
CA PRO A 107 -14.29 -27.38 40.30
C PRO A 107 -13.25 -28.04 39.39
N SER A 108 -13.66 -28.30 38.16
CA SER A 108 -12.77 -28.76 37.12
C SER A 108 -11.78 -27.64 36.77
N THR A 109 -10.47 -27.90 36.88
CA THR A 109 -9.45 -27.07 36.24
C THR A 109 -9.66 -27.16 34.73
N SER A 110 -10.46 -26.24 34.18
CA SER A 110 -10.85 -26.27 32.79
C SER A 110 -9.60 -26.13 31.91
N SER A 111 -9.24 -27.18 31.19
CA SER A 111 -8.26 -27.16 30.12
C SER A 111 -8.86 -26.41 28.93
N GLY A 112 -8.97 -25.09 29.06
CA GLY A 112 -9.43 -24.18 28.03
C GLY A 112 -8.30 -23.80 27.07
N ARG A 113 -8.68 -23.44 25.85
CA ARG A 113 -7.77 -22.81 24.89
C ARG A 113 -7.10 -21.59 25.55
N PRO A 114 -5.77 -21.41 25.47
CA PRO A 114 -5.09 -20.25 26.03
C PRO A 114 -5.75 -18.94 25.58
N CYS A 115 -6.17 -18.11 26.54
CA CYS A 115 -6.73 -16.80 26.24
C CYS A 115 -5.59 -15.85 25.87
N LYS A 116 -5.73 -15.20 24.71
CA LYS A 116 -4.87 -14.07 24.33
C LYS A 116 -5.16 -12.87 25.22
N SER A 117 -4.16 -12.02 25.43
CA SER A 117 -4.36 -10.74 26.13
C SER A 117 -5.34 -9.84 25.36
N PHE A 118 -5.88 -8.82 26.03
CA PHE A 118 -6.81 -7.89 25.38
C PHE A 118 -6.17 -7.23 24.16
N LEU A 119 -4.92 -6.77 24.26
CA LEU A 119 -4.21 -6.10 23.16
C LEU A 119 -4.01 -7.01 21.93
N GLU A 120 -3.67 -8.28 22.16
CA GLU A 120 -3.37 -9.29 21.11
C GLU A 120 -4.62 -9.96 20.52
N SER A 121 -5.79 -9.69 21.10
CA SER A 121 -7.07 -10.22 20.64
C SER A 121 -7.60 -9.48 19.41
N SER A 122 -8.32 -10.19 18.53
CA SER A 122 -9.03 -9.58 17.40
C SER A 122 -10.17 -8.65 17.87
N ASP A 123 -10.56 -7.68 17.04
CA ASP A 123 -11.63 -6.73 17.40
C ASP A 123 -12.96 -7.39 17.77
N ARG A 124 -13.31 -8.49 17.10
CA ARG A 124 -14.51 -9.27 17.45
C ARG A 124 -14.41 -9.84 18.86
N SER A 125 -13.23 -10.33 19.25
CA SER A 125 -12.99 -10.89 20.58
C SER A 125 -12.96 -9.79 21.65
N LYS A 126 -12.30 -8.66 21.38
CA LYS A 126 -12.30 -7.46 22.24
C LYS A 126 -13.73 -6.97 22.52
N ARG A 127 -14.57 -6.86 21.48
CA ARG A 127 -15.99 -6.46 21.62
C ARG A 127 -16.79 -7.45 22.48
N ARG A 128 -16.52 -8.76 22.37
CA ARG A 128 -17.16 -9.78 23.20
C ARG A 128 -16.73 -9.69 24.67
N GLN A 129 -15.44 -9.46 24.91
CA GLN A 129 -14.89 -9.30 26.26
C GLN A 129 -15.47 -8.06 26.98
N ILE A 130 -15.62 -6.93 26.29
CA ILE A 130 -16.19 -5.69 26.89
C ILE A 130 -17.72 -5.63 26.87
N LYS A 131 -18.41 -6.66 26.37
CA LYS A 131 -19.88 -6.65 26.23
C LYS A 131 -20.56 -6.35 27.57
N ASN A 132 -20.15 -7.09 28.61
CA ASN A 132 -20.71 -6.94 29.95
C ASN A 132 -20.49 -5.52 30.50
N LEU A 133 -19.28 -4.96 30.34
CA LEU A 133 -18.96 -3.59 30.74
C LEU A 133 -19.83 -2.54 30.03
N ARG A 134 -20.13 -2.74 28.74
CA ARG A 134 -20.99 -1.82 27.97
C ARG A 134 -22.47 -1.92 28.31
N GLU A 135 -22.92 -3.07 28.83
CA GLU A 135 -24.33 -3.30 29.20
C GLU A 135 -24.62 -2.82 30.62
N ILE A 136 -23.64 -2.92 31.53
CA ILE A 136 -23.79 -2.51 32.94
C ILE A 136 -23.54 -1.01 33.14
N THR A 137 -22.54 -0.45 32.45
CA THR A 137 -22.03 0.89 32.73
C THR A 137 -22.54 1.93 31.74
N SER A 138 -22.86 3.13 32.21
CA SER A 138 -23.31 4.23 31.35
C SER A 138 -22.17 4.84 30.52
N SER A 139 -22.50 5.46 29.39
CA SER A 139 -21.52 6.12 28.51
C SER A 139 -20.69 7.18 29.25
N ASN A 140 -21.30 7.96 30.14
CA ASN A 140 -20.61 9.04 30.86
C ASN A 140 -19.60 8.48 31.86
N GLU A 141 -19.93 7.40 32.57
CA GLU A 141 -19.01 6.72 33.49
C GLU A 141 -17.83 6.10 32.73
N LEU A 142 -18.08 5.49 31.58
CA LEU A 142 -17.03 4.93 30.72
C LEU A 142 -16.07 6.02 30.22
N ILE A 143 -16.59 7.19 29.84
CA ILE A 143 -15.78 8.36 29.43
C ILE A 143 -14.93 8.86 30.61
N CYS A 144 -15.54 9.00 31.80
CA CYS A 144 -14.84 9.45 33.01
C CYS A 144 -13.73 8.46 33.44
N ALA A 145 -14.01 7.15 33.36
CA ALA A 145 -13.04 6.10 33.64
C ALA A 145 -11.86 6.17 32.66
N ALA A 146 -12.12 6.26 31.35
CA ALA A 146 -11.09 6.37 30.32
C ALA A 146 -10.24 7.64 30.46
N LYS A 147 -10.85 8.77 30.82
CA LYS A 147 -10.14 10.02 31.11
C LYS A 147 -9.20 9.85 32.31
N SER A 148 -9.71 9.28 33.40
CA SER A 148 -8.96 9.09 34.64
C SER A 148 -7.77 8.16 34.44
N THR A 149 -7.93 7.06 33.70
CA THR A 149 -6.82 6.14 33.39
C THR A 149 -5.74 6.83 32.55
N LEU A 150 -6.12 7.61 31.53
CA LEU A 150 -5.17 8.38 30.71
C LEU A 150 -4.39 9.43 31.52
N TYR A 151 -5.03 10.06 32.51
CA TYR A 151 -4.35 10.97 33.43
C TYR A 151 -3.33 10.26 34.32
N VAL A 152 -3.71 9.11 34.91
CA VAL A 152 -2.82 8.29 35.73
C VAL A 152 -1.62 7.77 34.94
N GLU A 153 -1.83 7.41 33.67
CA GLU A 153 -0.78 7.01 32.73
C GLU A 153 0.11 8.17 32.23
N GLY A 154 -0.17 9.42 32.65
CA GLY A 154 0.57 10.61 32.23
C GLY A 154 0.23 11.14 30.83
N LYS A 155 -0.74 10.53 30.13
CA LYS A 155 -1.17 10.91 28.78
C LYS A 155 -2.19 12.05 28.81
N ARG A 156 -1.81 13.18 29.42
CA ARG A 156 -2.69 14.34 29.66
C ARG A 156 -3.35 14.86 28.38
N ALA A 157 -2.59 15.00 27.30
CA ALA A 157 -3.12 15.48 26.02
C ALA A 157 -4.22 14.57 25.44
N ALA A 158 -4.11 13.24 25.63
CA ALA A 158 -5.12 12.29 25.18
C ALA A 158 -6.40 12.40 26.03
N ALA A 159 -6.26 12.55 27.35
CA ALA A 159 -7.39 12.76 28.25
C ALA A 159 -8.15 14.05 27.93
N ASP A 160 -7.44 15.14 27.64
CA ASP A 160 -8.02 16.41 27.24
C ASP A 160 -8.74 16.30 25.89
N LEU A 161 -8.21 15.51 24.94
CA LEU A 161 -8.83 15.29 23.65
C LEU A 161 -10.13 14.49 23.77
N VAL A 162 -10.16 13.48 24.65
CA VAL A 162 -11.39 12.74 24.98
C VAL A 162 -12.44 13.71 25.55
N SER A 163 -12.07 14.53 26.55
CA SER A 163 -12.97 15.54 27.12
C SER A 163 -13.49 16.52 26.06
N GLN A 164 -12.61 17.07 25.21
CA GLN A 164 -13.03 17.95 24.10
C GLN A 164 -13.98 17.28 23.12
N ALA A 165 -13.82 15.99 22.86
CA ALA A 165 -14.67 15.24 21.94
C ALA A 165 -16.03 14.86 22.54
N THR A 166 -16.12 14.66 23.86
CA THR A 166 -17.31 14.08 24.49
C THR A 166 -18.09 15.04 25.38
N GLU A 167 -17.44 15.96 26.10
CA GLU A 167 -18.07 16.77 27.16
C GLU A 167 -18.60 18.13 26.68
N TYR A 168 -17.99 18.74 25.65
CA TYR A 168 -18.30 20.14 25.29
C TYR A 168 -19.48 20.30 24.32
N SER A 169 -19.40 19.73 23.13
CA SER A 169 -20.44 19.86 22.11
C SER A 169 -20.34 18.72 21.10
N PRO A 170 -21.46 18.13 20.64
CA PRO A 170 -21.45 17.12 19.57
C PRO A 170 -20.75 17.58 18.29
N GLN A 171 -20.77 18.89 18.02
CA GLN A 171 -20.11 19.49 16.86
C GLN A 171 -18.59 19.61 17.02
N ARG A 172 -18.08 19.58 18.26
CA ARG A 172 -16.65 19.71 18.56
C ARG A 172 -15.87 18.51 18.02
N ALA A 173 -16.36 17.29 18.22
CA ALA A 173 -15.77 16.08 17.63
C ALA A 173 -15.75 16.15 16.09
N ILE A 174 -16.83 16.67 15.48
CA ILE A 174 -16.90 16.87 14.03
C ILE A 174 -15.86 17.89 13.57
N LYS A 175 -15.68 19.00 14.30
CA LYS A 175 -14.68 20.04 14.00
C LYS A 175 -13.26 19.51 14.09
N ILE A 176 -12.93 18.77 15.17
CA ILE A 176 -11.64 18.09 15.33
C ILE A 176 -11.38 17.17 14.13
N ARG A 177 -12.35 16.32 13.78
CA ARG A 177 -12.24 15.42 12.62
C ARG A 177 -12.03 16.17 11.30
N LYS A 178 -12.75 17.26 11.07
CA LYS A 178 -12.62 18.09 9.86
C LYS A 178 -11.23 18.73 9.78
N LEU A 179 -10.70 19.26 10.87
CA LEU A 179 -9.36 19.85 10.90
C LEU A 179 -8.30 18.81 10.53
N TYR A 180 -8.28 17.64 11.18
CA TYR A 180 -7.34 16.57 10.85
C TYR A 180 -7.47 16.08 9.40
N LYS A 181 -8.69 15.90 8.88
CA LYS A 181 -8.91 15.50 7.48
C LYS A 181 -8.49 16.59 6.49
N ASN A 182 -8.66 17.86 6.86
CA ASN A 182 -8.31 18.99 6.01
C ASN A 182 -6.80 19.29 6.05
N GLU A 183 -6.09 19.05 7.15
CA GLU A 183 -4.62 19.14 7.17
C GLU A 183 -3.97 18.17 6.18
N VAL A 184 -4.51 16.96 6.07
CA VAL A 184 -4.04 15.97 5.10
C VAL A 184 -4.37 16.37 3.65
N LYS A 185 -5.50 17.07 3.43
CA LYS A 185 -5.91 17.55 2.09
C LYS A 185 -5.29 18.87 1.66
N ASN A 186 -4.95 19.75 2.61
CA ASN A 186 -4.42 21.10 2.35
C ASN A 186 -2.90 21.17 2.45
N LYS A 187 -2.20 20.04 2.36
CA LYS A 187 -0.75 20.05 2.27
C LYS A 187 -0.37 20.56 0.87
N TYR A 188 -0.24 21.87 0.74
CA TYR A 188 0.29 22.50 -0.47
C TYR A 188 1.62 21.82 -0.80
N THR A 189 1.75 21.33 -2.04
CA THR A 189 3.03 20.84 -2.55
C THR A 189 3.91 22.06 -2.79
N SER A 190 4.95 22.23 -1.98
CA SER A 190 5.96 23.26 -2.22
C SER A 190 6.72 22.93 -3.50
N TYR A 191 7.10 23.96 -4.25
CA TYR A 191 8.00 23.85 -5.39
C TYR A 191 9.33 23.25 -4.93
N THR A 192 9.85 22.33 -5.73
CA THR A 192 11.26 21.93 -5.69
C THR A 192 12.15 23.10 -6.14
N ASP A 193 13.44 22.98 -5.87
CA ASP A 193 14.40 24.03 -6.24
C ASP A 193 14.50 24.20 -7.77
N ASP A 194 14.38 23.10 -8.53
CA ASP A 194 14.43 23.12 -9.99
C ASP A 194 13.11 23.61 -10.61
N GLU A 195 11.94 23.22 -10.06
CA GLU A 195 10.65 23.78 -10.49
C GLU A 195 10.58 25.29 -10.25
N ALA A 196 11.17 25.77 -9.14
CA ALA A 196 11.24 27.21 -8.87
C ALA A 196 12.16 27.94 -9.85
N VAL A 197 13.24 27.31 -10.32
CA VAL A 197 14.09 27.86 -11.40
C VAL A 197 13.30 27.93 -12.71
N ALA A 198 12.61 26.86 -13.09
CA ALA A 198 11.76 26.82 -14.28
C ALA A 198 10.68 27.92 -14.23
N PHE A 199 9.97 28.03 -13.11
CA PHE A 199 8.98 29.07 -12.89
C PHE A 199 9.56 30.49 -13.06
N ILE A 200 10.78 30.74 -12.60
CA ILE A 200 11.43 32.05 -12.78
C ILE A 200 11.71 32.34 -14.26
N ILE A 201 12.17 31.34 -15.00
CA ILE A 201 12.51 31.45 -16.43
C ILE A 201 11.24 31.66 -17.27
N ASP A 202 10.23 30.82 -17.09
CA ASP A 202 8.98 30.83 -17.87
C ASP A 202 8.18 32.14 -17.68
N THR A 203 8.30 32.75 -16.51
CA THR A 203 7.63 34.02 -16.19
C THR A 203 8.51 35.25 -16.42
N HIS A 204 9.76 35.06 -16.85
CA HIS A 204 10.77 36.12 -17.00
C HIS A 204 10.91 37.02 -15.75
N MET A 205 10.72 36.46 -14.56
CA MET A 205 10.70 37.28 -13.35
C MET A 205 12.11 37.63 -12.86
N THR A 206 12.26 38.85 -12.34
CA THR A 206 13.49 39.27 -11.68
C THR A 206 13.63 38.61 -10.30
N LYS A 207 14.85 38.57 -9.75
CA LYS A 207 15.10 38.14 -8.35
C LYS A 207 14.19 38.86 -7.35
N ASN A 208 13.99 40.17 -7.53
CA ASN A 208 13.14 40.96 -6.64
C ASN A 208 11.66 40.57 -6.77
N ALA A 209 11.17 40.35 -8.00
CA ALA A 209 9.81 39.87 -8.22
C ALA A 209 9.59 38.51 -7.55
N TYR A 210 10.52 37.56 -7.70
CA TYR A 210 10.46 36.27 -7.01
C TYR A 210 10.40 36.42 -5.48
N HIS A 211 11.24 37.28 -4.89
CA HIS A 211 11.20 37.56 -3.46
C HIS A 211 9.85 38.11 -3.00
N LYS A 212 9.29 39.08 -3.73
CA LYS A 212 7.96 39.66 -3.43
C LYS A 212 6.87 38.60 -3.50
N THR A 213 6.86 37.77 -4.53
CA THR A 213 5.90 36.66 -4.70
C THR A 213 6.00 35.67 -3.55
N ARG A 214 7.22 35.25 -3.19
CA ARG A 214 7.45 34.33 -2.06
C ARG A 214 7.00 34.90 -0.72
N LEU A 215 7.41 36.13 -0.40
CA LEU A 215 7.02 36.78 0.85
C LEU A 215 5.51 37.03 0.91
N GLY A 216 4.90 37.38 -0.23
CA GLY A 216 3.46 37.52 -0.39
C GLY A 216 2.73 36.22 -0.07
N ALA A 217 3.14 35.09 -0.66
CA ALA A 217 2.55 33.78 -0.37
C ALA A 217 2.71 33.38 1.10
N LYS A 218 3.92 33.56 1.65
CA LYS A 218 4.22 33.22 3.04
C LYS A 218 3.40 34.03 4.05
N LYS A 219 3.16 35.31 3.77
CA LYS A 219 2.29 36.18 4.58
C LYS A 219 0.86 35.66 4.65
N HIS A 220 0.39 34.96 3.62
CA HIS A 220 -0.95 34.36 3.56
C HIS A 220 -0.97 32.88 4.01
N GLY A 221 0.09 32.41 4.70
CA GLY A 221 0.16 31.05 5.24
C GLY A 221 0.57 29.97 4.24
N ALA A 222 1.01 30.35 3.03
CA ALA A 222 1.46 29.41 2.00
C ALA A 222 2.99 29.48 1.82
N ASP A 223 3.73 28.54 2.42
CA ASP A 223 5.18 28.41 2.24
C ASP A 223 5.51 27.48 1.06
N ILE A 224 5.10 27.89 -0.14
CA ILE A 224 5.17 27.06 -1.35
C ILE A 224 6.43 27.31 -2.19
N TYR A 225 7.11 28.46 -2.05
CA TYR A 225 8.29 28.78 -2.85
C TYR A 225 9.57 28.64 -2.02
N PRO A 226 10.60 27.93 -2.53
CA PRO A 226 11.88 27.81 -1.84
C PRO A 226 12.58 29.17 -1.67
N SER A 227 13.54 29.26 -0.75
CA SER A 227 14.36 30.46 -0.62
C SER A 227 15.20 30.69 -1.88
N TYR A 228 15.46 31.95 -2.21
CA TYR A 228 16.26 32.28 -3.40
C TYR A 228 17.69 31.71 -3.35
N ASP A 229 18.28 31.49 -2.17
CA ASP A 229 19.60 30.85 -2.07
C ASP A 229 19.58 29.41 -2.59
N ARG A 230 18.49 28.68 -2.36
CA ARG A 230 18.30 27.33 -2.90
C ARG A 230 18.09 27.34 -4.40
N VAL A 231 17.26 28.28 -4.88
CA VAL A 231 17.10 28.54 -6.32
C VAL A 231 18.45 28.88 -6.96
N ARG A 232 19.26 29.73 -6.32
CA ARG A 232 20.60 30.10 -6.80
C ARG A 232 21.50 28.87 -6.90
N LEU A 233 21.51 28.00 -5.89
CA LEU A 233 22.25 26.73 -5.95
C LEU A 233 21.74 25.84 -7.09
N ALA A 234 20.43 25.76 -7.31
CA ALA A 234 19.86 25.04 -8.44
C ALA A 234 20.32 25.61 -9.79
N LYS A 235 20.38 26.94 -9.95
CA LYS A 235 20.96 27.57 -11.16
C LYS A 235 22.43 27.20 -11.34
N TYR A 236 23.22 27.21 -10.26
CA TYR A 236 24.63 26.82 -10.31
C TYR A 236 24.84 25.37 -10.75
N ARG A 237 23.94 24.46 -10.35
CA ARG A 237 23.99 23.06 -10.79
C ARG A 237 23.78 22.89 -12.31
N CYS A 238 23.23 23.88 -12.99
CA CYS A 238 23.02 23.87 -14.44
C CYS A 238 24.16 24.52 -15.24
N TYR A 239 25.25 24.98 -14.58
CA TYR A 239 26.40 25.54 -15.28
C TYR A 239 27.45 24.46 -15.52
N PRO A 240 28.00 24.35 -16.75
CA PRO A 240 29.13 23.47 -17.02
C PRO A 240 30.41 24.01 -16.35
N GLU A 241 31.39 23.13 -16.19
CA GLU A 241 32.69 23.49 -15.64
C GLU A 241 33.56 24.22 -16.69
N ASN A 242 34.56 24.98 -16.23
CA ASN A 242 35.57 25.64 -17.05
C ASN A 242 35.01 26.62 -18.10
N ILE A 243 34.03 27.44 -17.70
CA ILE A 243 33.57 28.57 -18.52
C ILE A 243 34.68 29.62 -18.59
N ILE A 244 35.12 29.94 -19.81
CA ILE A 244 36.14 30.94 -20.10
C ILE A 244 35.43 32.19 -20.60
N ILE A 245 35.59 33.30 -19.90
CA ILE A 245 34.97 34.59 -20.24
C ILE A 245 36.08 35.60 -20.51
N SER A 246 35.96 36.28 -21.64
CA SER A 246 36.84 37.36 -22.08
C SER A 246 36.01 38.58 -22.50
N GLU A 247 36.69 39.67 -22.81
CA GLU A 247 36.04 40.88 -23.35
C GLU A 247 35.41 40.66 -24.74
N ILE A 248 35.74 39.60 -25.47
CA ILE A 248 35.24 39.41 -26.84
C ILE A 248 34.41 38.13 -27.01
N SER A 249 34.43 37.25 -26.03
CA SER A 249 33.77 35.95 -26.13
C SER A 249 33.54 35.30 -24.77
N ALA A 250 32.54 34.42 -24.72
CA ALA A 250 32.37 33.43 -23.67
C ALA A 250 32.39 32.05 -24.33
N SER A 251 33.20 31.13 -23.82
CA SER A 251 33.34 29.78 -24.35
C SER A 251 33.42 28.74 -23.25
N VAL A 252 33.11 27.51 -23.59
CA VAL A 252 33.24 26.34 -22.72
C VAL A 252 33.87 25.22 -23.55
N PRO A 253 34.82 24.45 -23.00
CA PRO A 253 35.35 23.29 -23.70
C PRO A 253 34.22 22.32 -24.07
N LEU A 254 34.22 21.83 -25.32
CA LEU A 254 33.17 20.95 -25.82
C LEU A 254 32.99 19.70 -24.95
N GLN A 255 34.09 19.12 -24.46
CA GLN A 255 34.04 17.95 -23.58
C GLN A 255 33.29 18.26 -22.27
N ASN A 256 33.63 19.36 -21.59
CA ASN A 256 32.95 19.79 -20.36
C ASN A 256 31.44 20.04 -20.59
N LEU A 257 31.07 20.59 -21.75
CA LEU A 257 29.67 20.80 -22.11
C LEU A 257 28.94 19.48 -22.34
N LEU A 258 29.55 18.53 -23.06
CA LEU A 258 28.98 17.20 -23.32
C LEU A 258 28.83 16.40 -22.02
N ASP A 259 29.86 16.35 -21.19
CA ASP A 259 29.85 15.65 -19.90
C ASP A 259 28.75 16.21 -18.98
N HIS A 260 28.65 17.53 -18.89
CA HIS A 260 27.61 18.20 -18.12
C HIS A 260 26.21 17.86 -18.66
N THR A 261 26.02 17.90 -19.98
CA THR A 261 24.74 17.59 -20.62
C THR A 261 24.32 16.14 -20.35
N ILE A 262 25.23 15.18 -20.49
CA ILE A 262 24.95 13.76 -20.22
C ILE A 262 24.59 13.55 -18.75
N LYS A 263 25.34 14.16 -17.82
CA LYS A 263 25.06 14.08 -16.39
C LYS A 263 23.66 14.59 -16.05
N ARG A 264 23.27 15.74 -16.60
CA ARG A 264 21.92 16.31 -16.38
C ARG A 264 20.82 15.48 -17.01
N LEU A 265 21.04 14.91 -18.19
CA LEU A 265 20.09 13.98 -18.82
C LEU A 265 19.91 12.72 -17.97
N TRP A 266 21.00 12.17 -17.44
CA TRP A 266 20.97 11.00 -16.57
C TRP A 266 20.09 11.23 -15.34
N GLU A 267 20.16 12.42 -14.71
CA GLU A 267 19.31 12.77 -13.57
C GLU A 267 17.81 12.86 -13.90
N THR A 268 17.43 12.93 -15.18
CA THR A 268 16.03 13.06 -15.62
C THR A 268 15.44 11.77 -16.19
N LEU A 269 16.27 10.75 -16.42
CA LEU A 269 15.80 9.47 -16.93
C LEU A 269 15.26 8.62 -15.78
N ASP A 270 14.10 8.02 -15.97
CA ASP A 270 13.53 7.05 -15.05
C ASP A 270 14.24 5.70 -15.29
N PHE A 271 15.18 5.36 -14.40
CA PHE A 271 15.84 4.05 -14.40
C PHE A 271 15.03 3.05 -13.57
N ASP A 272 14.98 1.80 -14.05
CA ASP A 272 14.43 0.68 -13.29
C ASP A 272 15.51 0.13 -12.35
N ASP A 273 15.30 0.30 -11.05
CA ASP A 273 16.23 -0.17 -10.00
C ASP A 273 16.48 -1.69 -10.03
N THR A 274 15.67 -2.45 -10.78
CA THR A 274 15.85 -3.91 -10.95
C THR A 274 16.84 -4.27 -12.06
N ILE A 275 17.25 -3.31 -12.89
CA ILE A 275 18.15 -3.50 -14.02
C ILE A 275 19.53 -2.93 -13.68
N ASP A 276 20.56 -3.78 -13.77
CA ASP A 276 21.93 -3.28 -13.77
C ASP A 276 22.32 -2.85 -15.19
N TYR A 277 22.12 -1.57 -15.48
CA TYR A 277 22.45 -0.96 -16.76
C TYR A 277 23.96 -1.05 -17.10
N ALA A 278 24.83 -1.15 -16.09
CA ALA A 278 26.26 -1.32 -16.31
C ALA A 278 26.61 -2.76 -16.72
N GLU A 279 25.83 -3.75 -16.27
CA GLU A 279 25.93 -5.12 -16.77
C GLU A 279 25.29 -5.29 -18.15
N GLU A 280 24.17 -4.63 -18.42
CA GLU A 280 23.41 -4.78 -19.67
C GLU A 280 24.11 -4.13 -20.88
N TYR A 281 24.71 -2.94 -20.70
CA TYR A 281 25.28 -2.15 -21.80
C TYR A 281 26.81 -2.11 -21.76
N SER A 282 27.43 -2.26 -22.93
CA SER A 282 28.88 -2.15 -23.14
C SER A 282 29.34 -0.71 -23.41
N GLU A 283 28.49 0.06 -24.10
CA GLU A 283 28.76 1.40 -24.58
C GLU A 283 27.46 2.20 -24.63
N LEU A 284 27.53 3.49 -24.35
CA LEU A 284 26.47 4.45 -24.65
C LEU A 284 26.89 5.35 -25.80
N LYS A 285 26.07 5.40 -26.85
CA LYS A 285 26.24 6.28 -28.00
C LYS A 285 25.35 7.50 -27.84
N PHE A 286 25.98 8.67 -27.79
CA PHE A 286 25.30 9.96 -27.66
C PHE A 286 25.38 10.76 -28.96
N ILE A 287 24.25 10.92 -29.63
CA ILE A 287 24.13 11.62 -30.90
C ILE A 287 23.68 13.06 -30.62
N CYS A 288 24.48 14.01 -31.09
CA CYS A 288 24.19 15.44 -31.01
C CYS A 288 24.19 16.07 -32.41
N LYS A 289 23.51 17.21 -32.55
CA LYS A 289 23.63 18.13 -33.68
C LYS A 289 24.22 19.44 -33.19
N TRP A 290 25.10 20.06 -33.96
CA TRP A 290 25.64 21.38 -33.65
C TRP A 290 25.49 22.33 -34.84
N GLY A 291 25.59 23.62 -34.56
CA GLY A 291 25.57 24.68 -35.58
C GLY A 291 25.90 26.03 -34.95
N CYS A 292 25.97 27.05 -35.79
CA CYS A 292 26.18 28.43 -35.35
C CYS A 292 25.36 29.39 -36.21
N ASP A 293 24.97 30.51 -35.61
CA ASP A 293 24.30 31.61 -36.31
C ASP A 293 24.70 32.95 -35.67
N GLY A 294 24.49 34.04 -36.42
CA GLY A 294 24.82 35.40 -36.00
C GLY A 294 23.60 36.31 -35.97
N SER A 295 23.60 37.26 -35.03
CA SER A 295 22.60 38.33 -34.98
C SER A 295 23.29 39.68 -34.78
N SER A 296 22.77 40.71 -35.45
CA SER A 296 23.31 42.07 -35.46
C SER A 296 22.21 43.10 -35.15
N GLY A 297 22.60 44.32 -34.75
CA GLY A 297 21.67 45.41 -34.44
C GLY A 297 21.19 45.40 -32.99
N HIS A 298 21.94 44.74 -32.09
CA HIS A 298 21.75 44.87 -30.66
C HIS A 298 22.23 46.24 -30.17
N SER A 299 21.69 46.69 -29.03
CA SER A 299 22.16 47.91 -28.38
C SER A 299 23.60 47.74 -27.90
N GLU A 300 24.43 48.73 -28.22
CA GLU A 300 25.85 48.76 -27.81
C GLU A 300 25.98 49.05 -26.31
N TYR A 301 26.92 48.37 -25.66
CA TYR A 301 27.19 48.48 -24.23
C TYR A 301 28.57 49.10 -23.92
N HIS A 302 29.23 49.66 -24.92
CA HIS A 302 30.55 50.28 -24.83
C HIS A 302 31.60 49.35 -24.21
N GLN A 303 31.60 48.08 -24.63
CA GLN A 303 32.57 47.10 -24.17
C GLN A 303 34.02 47.54 -24.41
N SER A 304 34.90 47.34 -23.43
CA SER A 304 36.34 47.54 -23.60
C SER A 304 36.91 46.41 -24.47
N PHE A 305 37.66 46.76 -25.52
CA PHE A 305 38.26 45.80 -26.47
C PHE A 305 39.79 45.76 -26.34
N HIS A 306 40.32 45.75 -25.12
CA HIS A 306 41.74 46.00 -24.86
C HIS A 306 42.68 44.85 -25.29
N ASN A 307 42.14 43.65 -25.52
CA ASN A 307 42.92 42.45 -25.84
C ASN A 307 42.95 42.06 -27.33
N ILE A 308 42.65 42.99 -28.24
CA ILE A 308 42.69 42.72 -29.68
C ILE A 308 44.10 43.04 -30.20
N GLU A 309 44.98 42.04 -30.19
CA GLU A 309 46.22 42.09 -30.96
C GLU A 309 45.86 41.95 -32.45
N SER A 310 45.79 43.07 -33.17
CA SER A 310 45.62 43.09 -34.62
C SER A 310 46.97 43.32 -35.31
N ASP A 311 47.39 42.40 -36.18
CA ASP A 311 48.56 42.56 -37.05
C ASP A 311 48.46 43.76 -38.04
N ASP A 312 47.26 44.32 -38.22
CA ASP A 312 47.00 45.45 -39.13
C ASP A 312 46.57 46.71 -38.33
N THR A 313 47.55 47.40 -37.77
CA THR A 313 47.39 48.67 -37.04
C THR A 313 47.06 49.83 -37.98
N GLU A 314 45.78 50.17 -38.13
CA GLU A 314 45.22 51.55 -38.17
C GLU A 314 43.76 51.56 -38.66
N TYR A 315 43.33 50.60 -39.46
CA TYR A 315 42.01 50.67 -40.13
C TYR A 315 40.85 50.03 -39.35
N ARG A 316 41.13 49.28 -38.27
CA ARG A 316 40.12 48.47 -37.55
C ARG A 316 39.70 48.99 -36.18
N SER A 317 40.42 49.92 -35.55
CA SER A 317 40.05 50.40 -34.20
C SER A 317 38.69 51.11 -34.15
N ASN A 318 38.21 51.64 -35.28
CA ASN A 318 36.89 52.29 -35.40
C ASN A 318 35.76 51.36 -35.89
N ALA A 319 36.05 50.06 -36.13
CA ALA A 319 35.10 49.13 -36.75
C ALA A 319 34.66 47.97 -35.83
N ILE A 320 35.11 47.96 -34.57
CA ILE A 320 34.78 46.91 -33.60
C ILE A 320 33.59 47.39 -32.77
N THR A 321 32.49 46.65 -32.86
CA THR A 321 31.24 46.95 -32.15
C THR A 321 30.79 45.73 -31.36
N ASP A 322 30.08 45.95 -30.26
CA ASP A 322 29.40 44.92 -29.46
C ASP A 322 27.91 44.76 -29.86
N SER A 323 27.49 45.41 -30.96
CA SER A 323 26.12 45.33 -31.49
C SER A 323 25.80 44.03 -32.22
N SER A 324 26.75 43.11 -32.34
CA SER A 324 26.57 41.82 -32.99
C SER A 324 27.08 40.66 -32.13
N ILE A 325 26.36 39.54 -32.17
CA ILE A 325 26.71 38.30 -31.45
C ILE A 325 26.70 37.11 -32.41
N VAL A 326 27.66 36.20 -32.25
CA VAL A 326 27.68 34.90 -32.91
C VAL A 326 27.56 33.83 -31.84
N LEU A 327 26.59 32.92 -32.00
CA LEU A 327 26.30 31.87 -31.05
C LEU A 327 26.56 30.50 -31.67
N PHE A 328 27.28 29.66 -30.95
CA PHE A 328 27.42 28.24 -31.25
C PHE A 328 26.48 27.44 -30.35
N CYS A 329 25.71 26.55 -30.96
CA CYS A 329 24.70 25.74 -30.27
C CYS A 329 24.97 24.25 -30.51
N ILE A 330 24.73 23.45 -29.48
CA ILE A 330 24.68 21.99 -29.55
C ILE A 330 23.32 21.53 -29.03
N VAL A 331 22.75 20.53 -29.69
CA VAL A 331 21.44 19.95 -29.38
C VAL A 331 21.61 18.44 -29.19
N PRO A 332 21.33 17.90 -28.00
CA PRO A 332 21.28 16.46 -27.79
C PRO A 332 20.08 15.86 -28.52
N LEU A 333 20.28 14.79 -29.29
CA LEU A 333 19.23 14.17 -30.10
C LEU A 333 18.85 12.78 -29.60
N ARG A 334 19.84 11.93 -29.32
CA ARG A 334 19.58 10.53 -28.96
C ARG A 334 20.68 9.94 -28.10
N LEU A 335 20.30 9.22 -27.05
CA LEU A 335 21.18 8.36 -26.26
C LEU A 335 20.76 6.90 -26.50
N THR A 336 21.69 6.05 -26.91
CA THR A 336 21.43 4.61 -27.15
C THR A 336 22.49 3.74 -26.50
N GLY A 337 22.06 2.72 -25.76
CA GLY A 337 22.96 1.69 -25.25
C GLY A 337 23.23 0.58 -26.27
N VAL A 338 24.47 0.11 -26.30
CA VAL A 338 24.91 -1.08 -27.06
C VAL A 338 24.97 -2.26 -26.09
N ILE A 339 24.07 -3.23 -26.28
CA ILE A 339 23.94 -4.40 -25.39
C ILE A 339 25.23 -5.23 -25.42
N LYS A 340 25.69 -5.71 -24.26
CA LYS A 340 26.78 -6.69 -24.19
C LYS A 340 26.33 -7.99 -24.86
N VAL A 341 26.98 -8.36 -25.96
CA VAL A 341 26.77 -9.69 -26.54
C VAL A 341 27.50 -10.69 -25.64
N SER A 342 26.73 -11.50 -24.92
CA SER A 342 27.27 -12.68 -24.23
C SER A 342 27.77 -13.66 -25.30
N ASN A 343 29.10 -13.76 -25.46
CA ASN A 343 29.69 -14.89 -26.17
C ASN A 343 29.32 -16.15 -25.38
N THR A 344 28.36 -16.91 -25.89
CA THR A 344 28.04 -18.28 -25.45
C THR A 344 29.18 -19.22 -25.75
#